data_AF-A0A1F8XTA3-F1
#
_entry.id   AF-A0A1F8XTA3-F1
#
_cell.length_a   1.000
_cell.length_b   1.000
_cell.length_c   1.000
_cell.angle_alpha   90.00
_cell.angle_beta   90.00
_cell.angle_gamma   90.00
#
_symmetry.space_group_name_H-M   'P 1'
#
loop_
_entity.id
_entity.type
_entity.pdbx_description
1 polymer ?
#
loop_
_entity_poly.entity_id
_entity_poly.type
_entity_poly.pdbx_seq_one_letter_code
_entity_poly.pdbx_strand_id
1 'polypeptide(L)'
;MAIISFDKEALIDYVPAYAGNRESADPCVVRLKFCPYSRVQHYSRLIATRAKGAGDNLKIAEVGQEVQKRQFVENVESVSNYFVDGAEARDPERLYDTADTDLILEIIKAMESSSKLSEGQIKN
;
A
#
# COMPACT_ATOMS: atom_id res chain seq x y z
N MET A 1 -30.29 6.80 9.77
CA MET A 1 -28.93 7.33 9.54
C MET A 1 -28.00 6.57 10.46
N ALA A 2 -27.30 5.56 9.97
CA ALA A 2 -26.26 4.88 10.75
C ALA A 2 -24.99 5.72 10.64
N ILE A 3 -24.56 6.32 11.74
CA ILE A 3 -23.20 6.86 11.84
C ILE A 3 -22.31 5.63 11.98
N ILE A 4 -21.83 5.10 10.86
CA ILE A 4 -20.78 4.07 10.89
C ILE A 4 -19.52 4.84 11.30
N SER A 5 -19.09 4.67 12.56
CA SER A 5 -17.79 5.14 12.98
C SER A 5 -16.74 4.36 12.18
N PHE A 6 -16.06 5.03 11.26
CA PHE A 6 -14.91 4.43 10.60
C PHE A 6 -13.82 4.21 11.65
N ASP A 7 -13.58 2.94 11.97
CA ASP A 7 -12.48 2.60 12.85
C ASP A 7 -11.18 2.87 12.10
N LYS A 8 -10.48 3.93 12.52
CA LYS A 8 -9.19 4.31 11.95
C LYS A 8 -8.11 3.26 12.21
N GLU A 9 -8.40 2.31 13.11
CA GLU A 9 -7.53 1.18 13.43
C GLU A 9 -7.97 -0.11 12.73
N ALA A 10 -8.94 -0.05 11.81
CA ALA A 10 -9.32 -1.22 11.02
C ALA A 10 -8.12 -1.73 10.20
N LEU A 11 -7.68 -2.93 10.53
CA LEU A 11 -6.64 -3.68 9.83
C LEU A 11 -7.30 -4.67 8.86
N ILE A 12 -6.76 -4.74 7.66
CA ILE A 12 -7.22 -5.62 6.58
C ILE A 12 -6.08 -6.57 6.27
N ASP A 13 -6.30 -7.87 6.44
CA ASP A 13 -5.35 -8.89 6.00
C ASP A 13 -5.51 -9.11 4.50
N TYR A 14 -4.49 -8.74 3.73
CA TYR A 14 -4.45 -8.87 2.27
C TYR A 14 -3.49 -9.99 1.86
N VAL A 15 -3.98 -10.91 1.03
CA VAL A 15 -3.16 -11.98 0.45
C VAL A 15 -2.83 -11.61 -1.00
N PRO A 16 -1.60 -11.14 -1.30
CA PRO A 16 -1.20 -10.80 -2.66
C PRO A 16 -1.18 -12.05 -3.54
N ALA A 17 -1.45 -11.87 -4.83
CA ALA A 17 -1.54 -12.93 -5.84
C ALA A 17 -0.20 -13.24 -6.51
N TYR A 18 0.85 -12.47 -6.23
CA TYR A 18 2.19 -12.66 -6.80
C TYR A 18 2.63 -14.13 -6.79
N ALA A 19 3.22 -14.60 -7.88
CA ALA A 19 3.82 -15.94 -7.99
C ALA A 19 2.93 -17.11 -7.51
N GLY A 20 1.59 -17.00 -7.58
CA GLY A 20 0.68 -18.05 -7.09
C GLY A 20 0.57 -18.12 -5.57
N ASN A 21 0.97 -17.07 -4.84
CA ASN A 21 1.00 -17.01 -3.37
C ASN A 21 -0.34 -17.40 -2.72
N ARG A 22 -1.47 -17.06 -3.35
CA ARG A 22 -2.81 -17.41 -2.86
C ARG A 22 -3.09 -18.92 -2.82
N GLU A 23 -2.36 -19.69 -3.60
CA GLU A 23 -2.48 -21.16 -3.69
C GLU A 23 -1.45 -21.86 -2.80
N SER A 24 -0.55 -21.11 -2.14
CA SER A 24 0.42 -21.63 -1.19
C SER A 24 -0.26 -22.20 0.05
N ALA A 25 0.30 -23.28 0.61
CA ALA A 25 -0.12 -23.83 1.90
C ALA A 25 0.17 -22.85 3.07
N ASP A 26 1.15 -21.97 2.88
CA ASP A 26 1.49 -20.90 3.81
C ASP A 26 1.64 -19.58 3.02
N PRO A 27 0.54 -18.87 2.77
CA PRO A 27 0.57 -17.68 1.94
C PRO A 27 1.21 -16.50 2.69
N CYS A 28 1.92 -15.66 1.95
CA CYS A 28 2.29 -14.33 2.40
C CYS A 28 1.03 -13.51 2.68
N VAL A 29 0.96 -12.92 3.87
CA VAL A 29 -0.15 -12.08 4.31
C VAL A 29 0.41 -10.70 4.66
N VAL A 30 -0.19 -9.67 4.07
CA VAL A 30 0.16 -8.28 4.32
C VAL A 30 -0.98 -7.64 5.09
N ARG A 31 -0.71 -7.20 6.31
CA ARG A 31 -1.69 -6.50 7.13
C ARG A 31 -1.67 -5.02 6.79
N LEU A 32 -2.77 -4.54 6.24
CA LEU A 32 -2.93 -3.17 5.75
C LEU A 32 -3.77 -2.36 6.73
N LYS A 33 -3.34 -1.13 7.02
CA LYS A 33 -4.20 -0.13 7.62
C LYS A 33 -5.21 0.33 6.58
N PHE A 34 -6.43 0.58 7.02
CA PHE A 34 -7.40 1.26 6.17
C PHE A 34 -6.85 2.63 5.73
N CYS A 35 -6.70 2.80 4.42
CA CYS A 35 -6.25 4.05 3.82
C CYS A 35 -7.48 4.75 3.22
N PRO A 36 -8.02 5.82 3.84
CA PRO A 36 -9.16 6.53 3.28
C PRO A 36 -8.76 7.22 1.97
N TYR A 37 -9.72 7.42 1.07
CA TYR A 37 -9.46 8.04 -0.23
C TYR A 37 -8.85 9.45 -0.10
N SER A 38 -9.20 10.18 0.94
CA SER A 38 -8.58 11.48 1.28
C SER A 38 -7.06 11.39 1.50
N ARG A 39 -6.57 10.28 2.08
CA ARG A 39 -5.14 10.02 2.29
C ARG A 39 -4.46 9.64 0.97
N VAL A 40 -5.10 8.85 0.12
CA VAL A 40 -4.62 8.57 -1.25
C VAL A 40 -4.45 9.89 -2.03
N GLN A 41 -5.45 10.76 -2.01
CA GLN A 41 -5.37 12.09 -2.63
C GLN A 41 -4.26 12.96 -2.04
N HIS A 42 -3.99 12.85 -0.74
CA HIS A 42 -2.90 13.57 -0.10
C HIS A 42 -1.54 13.19 -0.70
N TYR A 43 -1.26 11.91 -0.88
CA TYR A 43 -0.02 11.45 -1.51
C TYR A 43 0.10 11.93 -2.97
N SER A 44 -0.99 11.86 -3.76
CA SER A 44 -0.99 12.39 -5.14
C SER A 44 -0.69 13.90 -5.18
N ARG A 45 -1.25 14.68 -4.25
CA ARG A 45 -0.96 16.12 -4.13
C ARG A 45 0.47 16.38 -3.70
N LEU A 46 1.03 15.53 -2.83
CA LEU A 46 2.40 15.64 -2.35
C LEU A 46 3.41 15.42 -3.48
N ILE A 47 3.16 14.41 -4.34
CA ILE A 47 3.93 14.19 -5.57
C ILE A 47 3.85 15.42 -6.47
N ALA A 48 2.64 15.90 -6.77
CA ALA A 48 2.46 17.07 -7.64
C ALA A 48 3.13 18.34 -7.10
N THR A 49 3.11 18.53 -5.77
CA THR A 49 3.73 19.69 -5.12
C THR A 49 5.25 19.61 -5.13
N ARG A 50 5.83 18.44 -4.80
CA ARG A 50 7.28 18.23 -4.78
C ARG A 50 7.90 18.17 -6.19
N ALA A 51 7.13 17.70 -7.18
CA ALA A 51 7.52 17.73 -8.58
C ALA A 51 7.32 19.11 -9.24
N LYS A 52 6.63 20.05 -8.58
CA LYS A 52 6.34 21.37 -9.16
C LYS A 52 7.63 22.15 -9.37
N GLY A 53 7.96 22.43 -10.63
CA GLY A 53 9.18 23.14 -11.01
C GLY A 53 10.39 22.24 -11.25
N ALA A 54 10.25 20.92 -11.11
CA ALA A 54 11.25 19.97 -11.60
C ALA A 54 11.16 19.92 -13.14
N GLY A 55 12.17 20.45 -13.82
CA GLY A 55 12.30 20.35 -15.29
C GLY A 55 12.92 19.03 -15.77
N ASP A 56 13.29 18.14 -14.85
CA ASP A 56 14.00 16.90 -15.10
C ASP A 56 13.12 15.70 -14.73
N ASN A 57 12.87 14.82 -15.69
CA ASN A 57 12.05 13.63 -15.52
C ASN A 57 12.62 12.68 -14.46
N LEU A 58 13.94 12.66 -14.26
CA LEU A 58 14.58 11.84 -13.23
C LEU A 58 14.19 12.30 -11.82
N LYS A 59 14.21 13.62 -11.57
CA LYS A 59 13.80 14.18 -10.28
C LYS A 59 12.33 13.94 -9.98
N ILE A 60 11.47 13.95 -11.00
CA ILE A 60 10.05 13.63 -10.85
C ILE A 60 9.87 12.16 -10.46
N ALA A 61 10.63 11.25 -11.07
CA ALA A 61 10.59 9.83 -10.75
C ALA A 61 11.07 9.53 -9.31
N GLU A 62 12.17 10.17 -8.88
CA GLU A 62 12.71 10.05 -7.51
C GLU A 62 11.68 10.51 -6.47
N VAL A 63 11.07 11.67 -6.69
CA VAL A 63 9.99 12.19 -5.82
C VAL A 63 8.81 11.22 -5.79
N GLY A 64 8.42 10.67 -6.94
CA GLY A 64 7.36 9.67 -7.03
C GLY A 64 7.66 8.43 -6.17
N GLN A 65 8.86 7.87 -6.30
CA GLN A 65 9.30 6.71 -5.52
C GLN A 65 9.37 7.00 -4.02
N GLU A 66 9.87 8.17 -3.61
CA GLU A 66 9.94 8.54 -2.20
C GLU A 66 8.55 8.60 -1.57
N VAL A 67 7.59 9.23 -2.25
CA VAL A 67 6.21 9.33 -1.77
C VAL A 67 5.51 7.97 -1.79
N GLN A 68 5.78 7.15 -2.80
CA GLN A 68 5.26 5.79 -2.89
C GLN A 68 5.77 4.91 -1.74
N LYS A 69 7.07 4.94 -1.46
CA LYS A 69 7.67 4.24 -0.31
C LYS A 69 7.03 4.68 0.99
N ARG A 70 6.84 5.99 1.15
CA ARG A 70 6.17 6.54 2.32
C ARG A 70 4.72 6.07 2.45
N GLN A 71 3.95 6.11 1.37
CA GLN A 71 2.58 5.59 1.33
C GLN A 71 2.55 4.11 1.72
N PHE A 72 3.48 3.31 1.23
CA PHE A 72 3.54 1.89 1.56
C PHE A 72 3.84 1.67 3.04
N VAL A 73 4.96 2.21 3.54
CA VAL A 73 5.43 1.99 4.92
C VAL A 73 4.45 2.53 5.96
N GLU A 74 3.79 3.65 5.70
CA GLU A 74 2.80 4.22 6.64
C GLU A 74 1.50 3.40 6.72
N ASN A 75 1.16 2.63 5.67
CA ASN A 75 -0.12 1.93 5.56
C ASN A 75 -0.01 0.40 5.61
N VAL A 76 1.19 -0.19 5.55
CA VAL A 76 1.42 -1.59 5.91
C VAL A 76 1.79 -1.66 7.40
N GLU A 77 1.07 -2.46 8.17
CA GLU A 77 1.36 -2.68 9.60
C GLU A 77 2.38 -3.80 9.79
N SER A 78 2.17 -4.94 9.12
CA SER A 78 3.04 -6.10 9.26
C SER A 78 2.94 -7.01 8.05
N VAL A 79 3.99 -7.81 7.85
CA VAL A 79 4.05 -8.84 6.82
C VAL A 79 4.32 -10.18 7.50
N SER A 80 3.66 -11.23 7.01
CA SER A 80 3.86 -12.60 7.48
C SER A 80 4.15 -13.51 6.29
N ASN A 81 5.02 -14.50 6.51
CA ASN A 81 5.35 -15.53 5.52
C ASN A 81 5.99 -15.00 4.23
N TYR A 82 6.67 -13.85 4.30
CA TYR A 82 7.50 -13.34 3.22
C TYR A 82 8.98 -13.51 3.60
N PHE A 83 9.73 -14.27 2.80
CA PHE A 83 11.12 -14.61 3.10
C PHE A 83 12.08 -14.06 2.05
N VAL A 84 13.16 -13.44 2.52
CA VAL A 84 14.25 -12.91 1.71
C VAL A 84 15.56 -13.49 2.24
N ASP A 85 16.31 -14.16 1.38
CA ASP A 85 17.58 -14.82 1.73
C ASP A 85 17.49 -15.76 2.96
N GLY A 86 16.35 -16.44 3.10
CA GLY A 86 16.10 -17.37 4.22
C GLY A 86 15.68 -16.70 5.54
N ALA A 87 15.50 -15.38 5.57
CA ALA A 87 14.99 -14.64 6.72
C ALA A 87 13.62 -14.03 6.42
N GLU A 88 12.70 -14.13 7.38
CA GLU A 88 11.38 -13.52 7.25
C GLU A 88 11.49 -11.99 7.32
N ALA A 89 10.93 -11.31 6.33
CA ALA A 89 10.83 -9.86 6.28
C ALA A 89 9.46 -9.44 6.82
N ARG A 90 9.42 -9.16 8.12
CA ARG A 90 8.21 -8.74 8.84
C ARG A 90 7.94 -7.25 8.73
N ASP A 91 8.99 -6.48 8.48
CA ASP A 91 8.96 -5.02 8.45
C ASP A 91 8.51 -4.50 7.07
N PRO A 92 7.63 -3.48 7.04
CA PRO A 92 7.17 -2.85 5.79
C PRO A 92 8.31 -2.31 4.94
N GLU A 93 9.32 -1.69 5.56
CA GLU A 93 10.47 -1.14 4.88
C GLU A 93 11.28 -2.24 4.18
N ARG A 94 11.52 -3.34 4.88
CA ARG A 94 12.24 -4.48 4.34
C ARG A 94 11.48 -5.12 3.19
N LEU A 95 10.15 -5.26 3.30
CA LEU A 95 9.33 -5.73 2.18
C LEU A 95 9.45 -4.78 0.97
N TYR A 96 9.32 -3.47 1.18
CA TYR A 96 9.42 -2.49 0.10
C TYR A 96 10.76 -2.53 -0.64
N ASP A 97 11.86 -2.69 0.09
CA ASP A 97 13.21 -2.65 -0.46
C ASP A 97 13.64 -3.97 -1.13
N THR A 98 12.94 -5.08 -0.86
CA THR A 98 13.33 -6.42 -1.33
C THR A 98 12.32 -7.07 -2.28
N ALA A 99 11.06 -6.61 -2.28
CA ALA A 99 10.03 -7.15 -3.15
C ALA A 99 10.15 -6.63 -4.58
N ASP A 100 9.66 -7.46 -5.51
CA ASP A 100 9.46 -7.04 -6.89
C ASP A 100 8.49 -5.86 -6.98
N THR A 101 8.75 -4.97 -7.94
CA THR A 101 7.92 -3.79 -8.18
C THR A 101 6.44 -4.16 -8.40
N ASP A 102 6.16 -5.30 -9.02
CA ASP A 102 4.79 -5.77 -9.25
C ASP A 102 4.04 -6.09 -7.96
N LEU A 103 4.71 -6.70 -6.97
CA LEU A 103 4.13 -6.97 -5.65
C LEU A 103 3.81 -5.67 -4.90
N ILE A 104 4.75 -4.71 -4.94
CA ILE A 104 4.54 -3.39 -4.35
C ILE A 104 3.36 -2.67 -4.98
N LEU A 105 3.27 -2.68 -6.31
CA LEU A 105 2.15 -2.08 -7.03
C LEU A 105 0.82 -2.80 -6.74
N GLU A 106 0.83 -4.12 -6.58
CA GLU A 106 -0.35 -4.89 -6.21
C GLU A 106 -0.89 -4.45 -4.83
N ILE A 107 0.00 -4.37 -3.84
CA ILE A 107 -0.36 -3.97 -2.47
C ILE A 107 -0.89 -2.53 -2.45
N ILE A 108 -0.25 -1.60 -3.16
CA ILE A 108 -0.72 -0.20 -3.24
C ILE A 108 -2.10 -0.13 -3.90
N LYS A 109 -2.32 -0.87 -4.99
CA LYS A 109 -3.65 -0.95 -5.62
C LYS A 109 -4.70 -1.54 -4.68
N ALA A 110 -4.33 -2.52 -3.85
CA ALA A 110 -5.23 -3.08 -2.85
C ALA A 110 -5.62 -2.04 -1.79
N MET A 111 -4.67 -1.23 -1.32
CA MET A 111 -4.93 -0.09 -0.42
C MET A 111 -5.86 0.95 -1.05
N GLU A 112 -5.65 1.28 -2.33
CA GLU A 112 -6.50 2.25 -3.04
C GLU A 112 -7.89 1.68 -3.34
N SER A 113 -7.99 0.39 -3.63
CA SER A 113 -9.25 -0.29 -3.93
C SER A 113 -10.12 -0.42 -2.67
N SER A 114 -9.53 -0.76 -1.52
CA SER A 114 -10.27 -0.81 -0.25
C SER A 114 -10.88 0.55 0.11
N SER A 115 -10.18 1.64 -0.22
CA SER A 115 -10.71 3.00 -0.08
C SER A 115 -11.96 3.24 -0.94
N LYS A 116 -11.94 2.77 -2.20
CA LYS A 116 -13.06 2.92 -3.15
C LYS A 116 -14.24 2.03 -2.83
N LEU A 117 -14.01 0.82 -2.30
CA LEU A 117 -15.07 -0.09 -1.87
C LEU A 117 -15.84 0.47 -0.67
N SER A 118 -15.13 1.07 0.28
CA SER A 118 -15.77 1.73 1.42
C SER A 118 -16.60 2.95 1.03
N GLU A 119 -16.22 3.68 -0.02
CA GLU A 119 -16.97 4.85 -0.52
C GLU A 119 -18.08 4.47 -1.52
N GLY A 120 -17.90 3.39 -2.29
CA GLY A 120 -18.87 2.89 -3.26
C GLY A 120 -20.11 2.25 -2.62
N GLN A 121 -19.98 1.70 -1.41
CA GLN A 121 -21.11 1.24 -0.60
C GLN A 121 -21.84 2.38 0.13
N ILE A 122 -21.34 3.62 0.08
CA ILE A 122 -22.02 4.81 0.65
C ILE A 122 -23.23 5.24 -0.20
N LYS A 123 -23.41 4.67 -1.40
CA LYS A 123 -24.43 5.11 -2.37
C LYS A 123 -25.54 4.11 -2.72
N ASN A 124 -25.60 2.93 -2.10
CA ASN A 124 -26.74 2.00 -2.26
C ASN A 124 -27.39 1.67 -0.92
#